data_AF-A0A6B3D3N9-F1
#
_entry.id   AF-A0A6B3D3N9-F1
#
_cell.length_a   1.000
_cell.length_b   1.000
_cell.length_c   1.000
_cell.angle_alpha   90.00
_cell.angle_beta   90.00
_cell.angle_gamma   90.00
#
_symmetry.space_group_name_H-M   'P 1'
#
loop_
_entity.id
_entity.type
_entity.pdbx_description
1 polymer ?
#
loop_
_entity_poly.entity_id
_entity_poly.type
_entity_poly.pdbx_seq_one_letter_code
_entity_poly.pdbx_strand_id
1 'polypeptide(L)'
;IFYSMFGWQRTADQMWQLGDQLGRGFLVGATAGRTTLTGEGLQHADGHSPAIAATNPAAVTYDPAFAYEIAAIVKDGLRRMYGEAAPGEDPNVFYYLTVYN
;
A
#
# COMPACT_ATOMS: atom_id res chain seq x y z
N ILE A 1 -2.92 8.46 4.12
CA ILE A 1 -4.21 7.96 3.61
C ILE A 1 -4.65 8.85 2.47
N PHE A 2 -5.12 8.28 1.36
CA PHE A 2 -5.60 9.00 0.17
C PHE A 2 -6.58 8.11 -0.62
N TYR A 3 -7.38 8.67 -1.54
CA TYR A 3 -8.15 7.88 -2.53
C TYR A 3 -7.19 7.01 -3.34
N SER A 4 -7.35 5.68 -3.31
CA SER A 4 -6.37 4.73 -3.83
C SER A 4 -5.99 4.99 -5.30
N MET A 5 -6.94 5.45 -6.11
CA MET A 5 -6.74 5.85 -7.51
C MET A 5 -5.70 6.96 -7.72
N PHE A 6 -5.53 7.86 -6.74
CA PHE A 6 -4.56 8.97 -6.81
C PHE A 6 -3.27 8.68 -6.05
N GLY A 7 -3.07 7.43 -5.63
CA GLY A 7 -1.78 6.91 -5.18
C GLY A 7 -0.90 6.57 -6.38
N TRP A 8 -0.64 5.29 -6.60
CA TRP A 8 0.29 4.79 -7.61
C TRP A 8 0.08 5.37 -9.02
N GLN A 9 -1.16 5.43 -9.52
CA GLN A 9 -1.40 5.95 -10.88
C GLN A 9 -0.98 7.43 -11.06
N ARG A 10 -1.01 8.24 -9.99
CA ARG A 10 -0.68 9.68 -10.03
C ARG A 10 0.74 9.97 -9.50
N THR A 11 1.07 9.25 -8.43
CA THR A 11 2.22 9.23 -7.52
C THR A 11 3.47 8.44 -7.88
N ALA A 12 3.40 7.52 -8.84
CA ALA A 12 4.32 6.36 -8.90
C ALA A 12 5.81 6.71 -8.85
N ASP A 13 6.25 7.76 -9.54
CA ASP A 13 7.66 8.15 -9.57
C ASP A 13 8.18 8.59 -8.18
N GLN A 14 7.34 9.24 -7.37
CA GLN A 14 7.68 9.57 -5.98
C GLN A 14 7.76 8.32 -5.10
N MET A 15 6.93 7.31 -5.38
CA MET A 15 6.95 6.04 -4.65
C MET A 15 8.15 5.18 -5.08
N TRP A 16 8.57 5.28 -6.35
CA TRP A 16 9.83 4.73 -6.81
C TRP A 16 11.01 5.37 -6.08
N GLN A 17 11.06 6.71 -6.06
CA GLN A 17 12.07 7.46 -5.30
C GLN A 17 12.06 7.11 -3.80
N LEU A 18 10.89 6.86 -3.20
CA LEU A 18 10.79 6.43 -1.80
C LEU A 18 11.54 5.11 -1.56
N GLY A 19 11.41 4.15 -2.49
CA GLY A 19 12.17 2.90 -2.46
C GLY A 19 13.67 3.13 -2.57
N ASP A 20 14.10 3.96 -3.53
CA ASP A 20 15.52 4.32 -3.72
C ASP A 20 16.13 5.02 -2.50
N GLN A 21 15.32 5.79 -1.75
CA GLN A 21 15.73 6.46 -0.52
C GLN A 21 15.72 5.53 0.72
N LEU A 22 15.41 4.24 0.54
CA LEU A 22 15.21 3.28 1.62
C LEU A 22 14.13 3.75 2.62
N GLY A 23 13.13 4.45 2.09
CA GLY A 23 12.03 5.00 2.86
C GLY A 23 11.18 3.90 3.48
N ARG A 24 10.75 4.14 4.72
CA ARG A 24 9.91 3.22 5.50
C ARG A 24 8.63 3.93 5.89
N GLY A 25 7.53 3.22 5.86
CA GLY A 25 6.23 3.77 6.25
C GLY A 25 5.04 3.03 5.64
N PHE A 26 3.87 3.64 5.77
CA PHE A 26 2.60 3.10 5.29
C PHE A 26 1.93 4.06 4.32
N LEU A 27 1.67 3.57 3.11
CA LEU A 27 0.75 4.16 2.15
C LEU A 27 -0.59 3.45 2.30
N VAL A 28 -1.67 4.20 2.51
CA VAL A 28 -3.00 3.63 2.70
C VAL A 28 -3.93 4.21 1.63
N GLY A 29 -4.24 3.39 0.64
CA GLY A 29 -5.19 3.69 -0.43
C GLY A 29 -6.60 3.38 0.04
N ALA A 30 -7.31 4.39 0.51
CA ALA A 30 -8.69 4.30 0.94
C ALA A 30 -9.64 4.32 -0.26
N THR A 31 -10.89 3.92 0.02
CA THR A 31 -11.98 3.82 -0.96
C THR A 31 -11.57 2.99 -2.19
N ALA A 32 -10.77 1.94 -1.95
CA ALA A 32 -10.25 1.07 -2.99
C ALA A 32 -11.32 0.08 -3.47
N GLY A 33 -11.09 -0.50 -4.65
CA GLY A 33 -11.98 -1.49 -5.25
C GLY A 33 -12.90 -0.86 -6.31
N ARG A 34 -12.81 -1.39 -7.53
CA ARG A 34 -13.54 -0.90 -8.71
C ARG A 34 -15.05 -0.84 -8.46
N THR A 35 -15.56 -1.79 -7.70
CA THR A 35 -16.99 -1.96 -7.41
C THR A 35 -17.37 -1.54 -5.99
N THR A 36 -16.40 -1.10 -5.18
CA THR A 36 -16.66 -0.61 -3.81
C THR A 36 -17.06 0.87 -3.85
N LEU A 37 -16.36 1.67 -4.67
CA LEU A 37 -16.61 3.11 -4.84
C LEU A 37 -17.46 3.39 -6.10
N THR A 38 -18.68 2.85 -6.15
CA THR A 38 -19.51 2.86 -7.37
C THR A 38 -20.02 4.24 -7.81
N GLY A 39 -20.24 5.16 -6.87
CA GLY A 39 -20.82 6.49 -7.14
C GLY A 39 -19.86 7.50 -7.78
N GLU A 40 -18.55 7.31 -7.64
CA GLU A 40 -17.53 8.29 -8.07
C GLU A 40 -17.08 8.12 -9.54
N GLY A 41 -17.40 6.97 -10.15
CA GLY A 41 -17.20 6.72 -11.56
C GLY A 41 -15.74 6.51 -12.00
N LEU A 42 -15.51 6.70 -13.30
CA LEU A 42 -14.32 6.21 -14.04
C LEU A 42 -12.98 6.64 -13.44
N GLN A 43 -12.87 7.90 -12.99
CA GLN A 43 -11.61 8.48 -12.51
C GLN A 43 -11.31 8.20 -11.03
N HIS A 44 -12.18 7.47 -10.33
CA HIS A 44 -12.03 7.19 -8.90
C HIS A 44 -12.12 5.71 -8.56
N ALA A 45 -12.92 4.94 -9.31
CA ALA A 45 -13.12 3.52 -9.08
C ALA A 45 -11.84 2.73 -9.38
N ASP A 46 -11.02 2.47 -8.36
CA ASP A 46 -9.70 1.83 -8.53
C ASP A 46 -9.78 0.31 -8.52
N GLY A 47 -9.29 -0.32 -9.58
CA GLY A 47 -9.14 -1.77 -9.68
C GLY A 47 -7.79 -2.19 -10.23
N HIS A 48 -6.75 -1.37 -10.06
CA HIS A 48 -5.44 -1.66 -10.66
C HIS A 48 -4.25 -1.09 -9.88
N SER A 49 -4.44 -0.30 -8.83
CA SER A 49 -3.32 0.22 -8.04
C SER A 49 -2.41 -0.85 -7.42
N PRO A 50 -2.88 -2.04 -6.96
CA PRO A 50 -1.95 -3.08 -6.48
C PRO A 50 -1.07 -3.64 -7.60
N ALA A 51 -1.57 -3.69 -8.84
CA ALA A 51 -0.79 -4.15 -10.00
C ALA A 51 0.31 -3.15 -10.37
N ILE A 52 0.06 -1.83 -10.26
CA ILE A 52 1.11 -0.81 -10.41
C ILE A 52 2.09 -0.90 -9.23
N ALA A 53 1.60 -1.03 -8.00
CA ALA A 53 2.46 -1.13 -6.82
C ALA A 53 3.46 -2.30 -6.90
N ALA A 54 3.02 -3.43 -7.46
CA ALA A 54 3.84 -4.63 -7.63
C ALA A 54 5.06 -4.44 -8.55
N THR A 55 5.14 -3.34 -9.31
CA THR A 55 6.34 -3.04 -10.11
C THR A 55 7.49 -2.48 -9.28
N ASN A 56 7.25 -2.03 -8.04
CA ASN A 56 8.27 -1.49 -7.15
C ASN A 56 8.71 -2.56 -6.13
N PRO A 57 9.99 -2.98 -6.13
CA PRO A 57 10.48 -4.05 -5.26
C PRO A 57 10.47 -3.70 -3.76
N ALA A 58 10.48 -2.41 -3.41
CA ALA A 58 10.44 -1.96 -2.01
C ALA A 58 9.01 -1.87 -1.45
N ALA A 59 7.98 -2.00 -2.30
CA ALA A 59 6.58 -1.89 -1.90
C ALA A 59 6.00 -3.25 -1.51
N VAL A 60 5.72 -3.43 -0.22
CA VAL A 60 5.00 -4.62 0.28
C VAL A 60 3.50 -4.32 0.24
N THR A 61 2.77 -4.98 -0.65
CA THR A 61 1.37 -4.64 -0.95
C THR A 61 0.39 -5.66 -0.36
N TYR A 62 -0.68 -5.18 0.27
CA TYR A 62 -1.78 -5.99 0.79
C TYR A 62 -3.16 -5.40 0.44
N ASP A 63 -4.14 -6.27 0.20
CA ASP A 63 -5.57 -5.95 0.06
C ASP A 63 -6.38 -6.75 1.11
N PRO A 64 -6.35 -6.35 2.39
CA PRO A 64 -7.02 -7.08 3.46
C PRO A 64 -8.55 -6.95 3.37
N ALA A 65 -9.24 -8.06 3.60
CA ALA A 65 -10.70 -8.11 3.64
C ALA A 65 -11.26 -7.79 5.03
N PHE A 66 -10.56 -8.19 6.09
CA PHE A 66 -11.05 -8.09 7.46
C PHE A 66 -10.18 -7.20 8.35
N ALA A 67 -10.80 -6.60 9.38
CA ALA A 67 -10.11 -5.70 10.29
C ALA A 67 -8.96 -6.36 11.07
N TYR A 68 -9.09 -7.65 11.42
CA TYR A 68 -8.02 -8.36 12.11
C TYR A 68 -6.78 -8.57 11.22
N GLU A 69 -6.96 -8.65 9.90
CA GLU A 69 -5.85 -8.75 8.94
C GLU A 69 -5.09 -7.44 8.90
N ILE A 70 -5.80 -6.31 8.86
CA ILE A 70 -5.20 -4.97 8.96
C ILE A 70 -4.35 -4.87 10.23
N ALA A 71 -4.90 -5.27 11.38
CA ALA A 71 -4.17 -5.23 12.65
C ALA A 71 -2.92 -6.11 12.62
N ALA A 72 -3.00 -7.32 12.06
CA ALA A 72 -1.86 -8.22 11.92
C ALA A 72 -0.78 -7.65 10.98
N ILE A 73 -1.19 -7.16 9.80
CA ILE A 73 -0.28 -6.60 8.78
C ILE A 73 0.41 -5.34 9.30
N VAL A 74 -0.31 -4.42 9.95
CA VAL A 74 0.28 -3.18 10.49
C VAL A 74 1.26 -3.51 11.62
N LYS A 75 0.91 -4.43 12.52
CA LYS A 75 1.80 -4.88 13.60
C LYS A 75 3.09 -5.50 13.03
N ASP A 76 2.96 -6.35 12.02
CA ASP A 76 4.11 -6.96 11.34
C ASP A 76 4.98 -5.92 10.62
N GLY A 77 4.37 -5.01 9.85
CA GLY A 77 5.09 -3.95 9.14
C GLY A 77 5.86 -3.03 10.09
N LEU A 78 5.28 -2.68 11.24
CA LEU A 78 5.99 -1.89 12.26
C LEU A 78 7.19 -2.65 12.83
N ARG A 79 7.04 -3.94 13.13
CA ARG A 79 8.15 -4.79 13.57
C ARG A 79 9.24 -4.87 12.51
N ARG A 80 8.90 -5.18 11.26
CA ARG A 80 9.87 -5.33 10.16
C ARG A 80 10.61 -4.04 9.86
N MET A 81 9.90 -2.91 9.77
CA MET A 81 10.50 -1.62 9.38
C MET A 81 11.20 -0.89 10.52
N TYR A 82 10.70 -0.98 11.76
CA TYR A 82 11.17 -0.16 12.88
C TYR A 82 11.56 -0.95 14.14
N GLY A 83 11.35 -2.26 14.15
CA GLY A 83 11.77 -3.16 15.22
C GLY A 83 12.85 -4.13 14.74
N GLU A 84 12.85 -5.33 15.34
CA GLU A 84 13.72 -6.42 14.92
C GLU A 84 13.13 -7.14 13.69
N ALA A 85 13.73 -6.88 12.54
CA ALA A 85 13.46 -7.63 11.32
C ALA A 85 13.84 -9.11 11.52
N ALA A 86 12.99 -10.01 11.03
CA ALA A 86 13.25 -11.44 11.12
C ALA A 86 14.39 -11.82 10.15
N PRO A 87 15.08 -12.95 10.38
CA PRO A 87 16.12 -13.41 9.46
C PRO A 87 15.60 -13.52 8.03
N GLY A 88 16.28 -12.82 7.09
CA GLY A 88 15.90 -12.79 5.68
C GLY A 88 14.90 -11.69 5.29
N GLU A 89 14.39 -10.90 6.24
CA GLU A 89 13.55 -9.74 5.93
C GLU A 89 14.42 -8.50 5.65
N ASP A 90 14.07 -7.74 4.61
CA ASP A 90 14.60 -6.40 4.41
C ASP A 90 13.77 -5.38 5.20
N PRO A 91 14.34 -4.62 6.15
CA PRO A 91 13.63 -3.55 6.86
C PRO A 91 13.43 -2.29 6.01
N ASN A 92 14.15 -2.12 4.90
CA ASN A 92 14.08 -0.96 3.99
C ASN A 92 12.96 -1.11 2.96
N VAL A 93 11.77 -1.38 3.45
CA VAL A 93 10.55 -1.47 2.64
C VAL A 93 9.52 -0.49 3.16
N PHE A 94 8.51 -0.21 2.34
CA PHE A 94 7.30 0.47 2.78
C PHE A 94 6.07 -0.37 2.41
N TYR A 95 5.02 -0.24 3.22
CA TYR A 95 3.81 -1.03 3.06
C TYR A 95 2.76 -0.21 2.31
N TYR A 96 2.10 -0.83 1.33
CA TYR A 96 0.91 -0.31 0.69
C TYR A 96 -0.29 -1.17 1.06
N LEU A 97 -1.29 -0.56 1.71
CA LEU A 97 -2.55 -1.22 2.03
C LEU A 97 -3.70 -0.55 1.29
N THR A 98 -4.52 -1.33 0.60
CA THR A 98 -5.86 -0.89 0.21
C THR A 98 -6.83 -1.07 1.36
N VAL A 99 -7.74 -0.11 1.54
CA VAL A 99 -8.85 -0.21 2.50
C VAL A 99 -10.14 0.24 1.84
N TYR A 100 -11.24 -0.42 2.21
CA TYR A 100 -12.58 -0.14 1.70
C TYR A 100 -13.23 1.05 2.44
N ASN A 101 -14.42 1.49 1.99
CA ASN A 101 -15.13 2.66 2.51
C ASN A 101 -16.12 2.34 3.63
#